data_AF-A0A1C6FMQ3-F1
#
_entry.id   AF-A0A1C6FMQ3-F1
#
_cell.length_a   1.000
_cell.length_b   1.000
_cell.length_c   1.000
_cell.angle_alpha   90.00
_cell.angle_beta   90.00
_cell.angle_gamma   90.00
#
_symmetry.space_group_name_H-M   'P 1'
#
loop_
_entity.id
_entity.type
_entity.pdbx_description
1 polymer ?
#
loop_
_entity_poly.entity_id
_entity_poly.type
_entity_poly.pdbx_seq_one_letter_code
_entity_poly.pdbx_strand_id
1 'polypeptide(L)' 'MEEKTCGTCKYFAQHYRKWGKGYHEVDCGHCKYPRIKKRTKDQTCPHWTPREG' A
#
# COMPACT_ATOMS: atom_id res chain seq x y z
N MET A 1 -7.88 14.61 9.37
CA MET A 1 -8.27 13.24 9.77
C MET A 1 -7.43 12.32 8.91
N GLU A 2 -6.43 11.66 9.47
CA GLU A 2 -5.59 10.74 8.68
C GLU A 2 -6.47 9.63 8.11
N GLU A 3 -6.53 9.54 6.79
CA GLU A 3 -7.28 8.48 6.13
C GLU A 3 -6.62 7.14 6.42
N LYS A 4 -7.37 6.24 7.07
CA LYS A 4 -6.95 4.88 7.44
C LYS A 4 -6.97 3.95 6.23
N THR A 5 -6.19 4.32 5.21
CA THR A 5 -6.09 3.61 3.94
C THR A 5 -4.85 2.72 3.91
N CYS A 6 -4.82 1.77 2.98
CA CYS A 6 -3.69 0.89 2.77
C CYS A 6 -2.40 1.70 2.54
N GLY A 7 -2.44 2.81 1.79
CA GLY A 7 -1.29 3.66 1.52
C GLY A 7 -0.56 4.14 2.78
N THR A 8 -1.30 4.39 3.86
CA THR A 8 -0.77 4.85 5.16
C THR A 8 -0.51 3.71 6.15
N CYS A 9 -0.81 2.46 5.76
CA CYS A 9 -0.63 1.28 6.61
C CYS A 9 0.80 0.75 6.57
N LYS A 10 1.33 0.31 7.73
CA LYS A 10 2.65 -0.36 7.81
C LYS A 10 2.73 -1.70 7.08
N TYR A 11 1.59 -2.37 6.93
CA TYR A 11 1.53 -3.68 6.28
C TYR A 11 1.36 -3.60 4.76
N PHE A 12 1.05 -2.42 4.20
CA PHE A 12 0.87 -2.29 2.76
C PHE A 12 2.19 -2.14 2.03
N ALA A 13 2.36 -2.95 0.98
CA ALA A 13 3.45 -2.89 0.03
C ALA A 13 2.92 -2.40 -1.32
N GLN A 14 3.30 -1.17 -1.68
CA GLN A 14 3.04 -0.59 -2.99
C GLN A 14 3.92 -1.27 -4.05
N HIS A 15 3.36 -1.69 -5.18
CA HIS A 15 4.17 -2.09 -6.31
C HIS A 15 4.57 -0.89 -7.14
N TYR A 16 5.78 -0.98 -7.68
CA TYR A 16 6.32 0.01 -8.59
C TYR A 16 6.74 -0.68 -9.88
N ARG A 17 6.46 -0.03 -11.01
CA ARG A 17 6.99 -0.43 -12.32
C ARG A 17 8.16 0.47 -12.65
N LYS A 18 9.26 -0.11 -13.09
CA LYS A 18 10.37 0.64 -13.66
C LYS A 18 10.00 1.11 -15.06
N TRP A 19 10.07 2.41 -15.32
CA TRP A 19 9.89 3.00 -16.64
C TRP A 19 11.01 4.01 -16.90
N GLY A 20 11.81 3.75 -17.95
CA GLY A 20 13.01 4.52 -18.23
C GLY A 20 13.98 4.54 -17.05
N LYS A 21 14.25 5.76 -16.53
CA LYS A 21 15.15 5.99 -15.40
C LYS A 21 14.45 6.03 -14.03
N GLY A 22 13.12 5.90 -13.98
CA GLY A 22 12.32 6.06 -12.77
C GLY A 22 11.53 4.82 -12.36
N TYR A 23 11.02 4.86 -11.13
CA TYR A 23 10.02 3.91 -10.60
C TYR A 23 8.70 4.65 -10.46
N HIS A 24 7.64 4.07 -11.00
CA HIS A 24 6.31 4.65 -10.97
C HIS A 24 5.39 3.73 -10.18
N GLU A 25 4.61 4.31 -9.27
CA GLU A 25 3.53 3.61 -8.60
C GLU A 25 2.58 3.03 -9.64
N VAL A 26 2.23 1.76 -9.49
CA VAL A 26 1.12 1.16 -10.24
C VAL A 26 -0.10 1.08 -9.35
N ASP A 27 -1.29 1.02 -9.92
CA ASP A 27 -2.52 0.83 -9.14
C ASP A 27 -2.68 -0.64 -8.68
N CYS A 28 -1.63 -1.13 -8.02
CA CYS A 28 -1.47 -2.49 -7.57
C CYS A 28 -0.47 -2.53 -6.42
N GLY A 29 -0.84 -3.24 -5.37
CA GLY A 29 -0.03 -3.53 -4.21
C GLY A 29 -0.63 -4.71 -3.45
N HIS A 30 -0.09 -4.97 -2.28
CA HIS A 30 -0.60 -6.05 -1.43
C HIS A 30 -0.45 -5.70 0.05
N CYS A 31 -1.29 -6.30 0.88
CA CYS A 31 -1.16 -6.19 2.33
C CYS A 31 -0.43 -7.41 2.86
N LYS A 32 0.74 -7.23 3.48
CA LYS A 32 1.54 -8.30 4.08
C LYS A 32 0.77 -9.04 5.19
N TYR A 33 -0.14 -8.34 5.86
CA TYR A 33 -1.04 -8.91 6.87
C TYR A 33 -2.48 -8.48 6.57
N PRO A 34 -3.45 -9.40 6.36
CA PRO A 34 -3.39 -10.85 6.51
C PRO A 34 -2.95 -11.59 5.21
N ARG A 35 -1.98 -11.05 4.45
CA ARG A 35 -1.49 -11.59 3.15
C ARG A 35 -2.50 -11.46 1.99
N ILE A 36 -3.15 -10.30 1.90
CA ILE A 36 -4.06 -9.98 0.79
C ILE A 36 -3.24 -9.55 -0.43
N LYS A 37 -3.24 -10.37 -1.48
CA LYS A 37 -2.40 -10.18 -2.69
C LYS A 37 -2.79 -9.00 -3.59
N LYS A 38 -4.07 -8.59 -3.58
CA LYS A 38 -4.58 -7.51 -4.43
C LYS A 38 -5.16 -6.41 -3.56
N ARG A 39 -4.45 -5.29 -3.45
CA ARG A 39 -4.92 -4.05 -2.81
C ARG A 39 -4.40 -2.84 -3.55
N THR A 40 -5.14 -1.74 -3.51
CA THR A 40 -4.67 -0.41 -3.95
C THR A 40 -4.48 0.49 -2.73
N LYS A 41 -3.73 1.59 -2.90
CA LYS A 41 -3.37 2.47 -1.79
C LYS A 41 -4.59 3.16 -1.17
N ASP A 42 -5.62 3.44 -1.96
CA ASP A 42 -6.82 4.18 -1.54
C ASP A 42 -7.85 3.29 -0.82
N GLN A 43 -7.66 1.97 -0.84
CA GLN A 43 -8.57 1.07 -0.13
C GLN A 43 -8.36 1.10 1.38
N THR A 44 -9.44 1.01 2.14
CA THR A 44 -9.37 0.89 3.60
C THR A 44 -8.91 -0.50 4.03
N CYS A 45 -8.16 -0.57 5.15
CA CYS A 45 -7.65 -1.83 5.69
C CYS A 45 -8.24 -2.09 7.09
N PRO A 46 -8.86 -3.26 7.34
CA PRO A 46 -9.38 -3.59 8.67
C PRO A 46 -8.27 -3.83 9.70
N HIS A 47 -7.07 -4.22 9.24
CA HIS A 47 -5.87 -4.36 10.07
C HIS A 47 -4.92 -3.18 9.89
N TRP A 48 -5.48 -2.00 9.59
CA TRP A 48 -4.69 -0.80 9.43
C TRP A 48 -3.89 -0.53 10.72
N THR A 49 -2.60 -0.28 10.56
CA THR A 49 -1.72 0.14 11.63
C THR A 49 -0.82 1.23 11.08
N PRO A 50 -0.66 2.36 11.79
CA PRO A 50 0.17 3.46 11.32
C PRO A 50 1.61 2.97 11.07
N ARG A 51 2.26 3.55 10.07
CA ARG A 51 3.72 3.41 9.90
C ARG A 51 4.39 4.18 11.04
N GLU A 52 5.20 3.49 11.83
CA GLU A 52 6.12 4.16 12.75
C GLU A 52 7.14 4.91 11.88
N GLY A 53 7.20 6.23 12.07
CA GLY A 53 8.04 7.15 11.31
C GLY A 53 9.50 7.12 11.75
#